data_AF-A0A8T2TDH6-F1
#
_entry.id   AF-A0A8T2TDH6-F1
#
_cell.length_a   1.000
_cell.length_b   1.000
_cell.length_c   1.000
_cell.angle_alpha   90.00
_cell.angle_beta   90.00
_cell.angle_gamma   90.00
#
_symmetry.space_group_name_H-M   'P 1'
#
loop_
_entity.id
_entity.type
_entity.pdbx_description
1 polymer ?
#
loop_
_entity_poly.entity_id
_entity_poly.type
_entity_poly.pdbx_seq_one_letter_code
_entity_poly.pdbx_strand_id
1 'polypeptide(L)'
;MSKDIDMSHHRPSAKNNNNKRVNIYCCKELNISTSLSRTKCFLIIFQGHLLSGPIQVKDSRGVPAKPGDLLVVEICNLGPLTANEWGVTATYERENGGGFLTDHSPCASKAIWHFEGIFAQSRHIPGVYFPGLIHPGLIGTAPSHELLDIWNERERDLVQQGEKAIATAAIIHIRPLTALPTSQNTLLGKIEAGTLLWEKIVQEAAGTVPARENGGNCDIKNLIKGSWV
;
A
#
# COMPACT_ATOMS: atom_id res chain seq x y z
N MET A 1 32.22 10.40 6.60
CA MET A 1 31.86 11.49 5.67
C MET A 1 30.62 11.06 4.90
N SER A 2 29.45 11.25 5.51
CA SER A 2 28.16 11.05 4.85
C SER A 2 27.99 12.20 3.86
N LYS A 3 27.91 11.90 2.56
CA LYS A 3 27.43 12.86 1.57
C LYS A 3 25.91 12.74 1.59
N ASP A 4 25.26 13.75 2.14
CA ASP A 4 23.81 13.94 2.09
C ASP A 4 23.31 13.69 0.64
N ILE A 5 22.41 12.73 0.48
CA ILE A 5 21.62 12.65 -0.75
C ILE A 5 20.45 13.59 -0.53
N ASP A 6 20.37 14.61 -1.36
CA ASP A 6 19.18 15.42 -1.45
C ASP A 6 18.06 14.63 -2.16
N MET A 7 17.07 14.16 -1.40
CA MET A 7 15.83 13.57 -1.93
C MET A 7 14.93 14.59 -2.66
N SER A 8 15.38 15.83 -2.89
CA SER A 8 14.78 16.71 -3.93
C SER A 8 14.66 16.03 -5.30
N HIS A 9 15.36 14.92 -5.50
CA HIS A 9 15.30 14.08 -6.70
C HIS A 9 14.04 13.18 -6.77
N HIS A 10 13.27 13.01 -5.70
CA HIS A 10 11.93 12.42 -5.80
C HIS A 10 10.95 13.48 -6.35
N ARG A 11 11.04 13.69 -7.67
CA ARG A 11 10.20 14.69 -8.34
C ARG A 11 8.75 14.24 -8.24
N PRO A 12 7.85 15.10 -7.75
CA PRO A 12 6.45 14.77 -7.67
C PRO A 12 5.90 14.38 -9.04
N SER A 13 4.98 13.42 -9.07
CA SER A 13 4.25 13.05 -10.28
C SER A 13 3.28 14.16 -10.68
N ALA A 14 2.72 14.88 -9.69
CA ALA A 14 1.84 16.03 -9.87
C ALA A 14 2.08 17.14 -8.82
N LYS A 15 1.72 18.38 -9.17
CA LYS A 15 1.71 19.53 -8.25
C LYS A 15 0.27 19.96 -7.99
N ASN A 16 -0.06 20.25 -6.74
CA ASN A 16 -1.36 20.81 -6.36
C ASN A 16 -1.19 22.08 -5.52
N ASN A 17 -2.07 23.05 -5.73
CA ASN A 17 -2.13 24.23 -4.85
C ASN A 17 -3.12 23.97 -3.72
N ASN A 18 -2.91 24.60 -2.56
CA ASN A 18 -3.78 24.49 -1.40
C ASN A 18 -5.23 24.80 -1.78
N ASN A 19 -6.18 24.06 -1.19
CA ASN A 19 -7.62 24.12 -1.46
C ASN A 19 -8.06 23.77 -2.90
N LYS A 20 -7.23 23.07 -3.68
CA LYS A 20 -7.67 22.48 -4.96
C LYS A 20 -7.97 21.00 -4.83
N ARG A 21 -9.11 20.61 -5.39
CA ARG A 21 -9.52 19.20 -5.52
C ARG A 21 -8.66 18.51 -6.59
N VAL A 22 -8.25 17.28 -6.32
CA VAL A 22 -7.48 16.44 -7.24
C VAL A 22 -8.19 15.11 -7.40
N ASN A 23 -8.34 14.66 -8.65
CA ASN A 23 -8.77 13.31 -8.94
C ASN A 23 -7.54 12.42 -9.09
N ILE A 24 -7.49 11.34 -8.32
CA ILE A 24 -6.39 10.37 -8.34
C ILE A 24 -6.96 9.03 -8.80
N TYR A 25 -6.33 8.44 -9.81
CA TYR A 25 -6.67 7.10 -10.30
C TYR A 25 -5.66 6.11 -9.78
N CYS A 26 -6.13 4.99 -9.21
CA CYS A 26 -5.28 3.98 -8.59
C CYS A 26 -5.45 2.63 -9.30
N CYS A 27 -4.34 1.87 -9.36
CA CYS A 27 -4.41 0.46 -9.71
C CYS A 27 -4.94 -0.35 -8.52
N LYS A 28 -5.52 -1.52 -8.79
CA LYS A 28 -5.81 -2.50 -7.74
C LYS A 28 -4.49 -3.01 -7.17
N GLU A 29 -4.46 -3.25 -5.86
CA GLU A 29 -3.31 -3.86 -5.18
C GLU A 29 -2.98 -5.24 -5.78
N LEU A 30 -4.01 -6.03 -6.07
CA LEU A 30 -3.86 -7.33 -6.70
C LEU A 30 -4.02 -7.23 -8.23
N ASN A 31 -2.91 -7.30 -8.95
CA ASN A 31 -2.89 -7.54 -10.39
C ASN A 31 -3.18 -9.02 -10.69
N ILE A 32 -4.47 -9.37 -10.71
CA ILE A 32 -4.90 -10.73 -11.07
C ILE A 32 -5.05 -10.81 -12.59
N SER A 33 -4.16 -11.54 -13.26
CA SER A 33 -4.41 -11.96 -14.64
C SER A 33 -5.63 -12.87 -14.67
N THR A 34 -6.65 -12.52 -15.44
CA THR A 34 -7.87 -13.32 -15.61
C THR A 34 -7.65 -14.53 -16.53
N SER A 35 -6.50 -14.64 -17.19
CA SER A 35 -6.14 -15.86 -17.92
C SER A 35 -5.51 -16.87 -16.97
N LEU A 36 -6.30 -17.77 -16.39
CA LEU A 36 -5.83 -19.11 -15.98
C LEU A 36 -7.03 -19.98 -15.62
N SER A 37 -7.28 -20.94 -16.51
CA SER A 37 -8.15 -22.09 -16.32
C SER A 37 -7.74 -22.90 -15.07
N ARG A 38 -8.70 -23.11 -14.17
CA ARG A 38 -8.88 -24.24 -13.22
C ARG A 38 -7.70 -24.90 -12.45
N THR A 39 -6.46 -24.45 -12.53
CA THR A 39 -5.35 -25.13 -11.83
C THR A 39 -4.43 -24.11 -11.17
N LYS A 40 -4.50 -24.03 -9.83
CA LYS A 40 -3.71 -23.19 -8.91
C LYS A 40 -3.77 -21.67 -9.17
N CYS A 41 -4.49 -20.96 -8.31
CA CYS A 41 -4.33 -19.51 -8.21
C CYS A 41 -2.96 -19.23 -7.59
N PHE A 42 -1.94 -18.95 -8.40
CA PHE A 42 -0.73 -18.32 -7.91
C PHE A 42 -1.07 -16.86 -7.59
N LEU A 43 -1.40 -16.55 -6.33
CA LEU A 43 -1.28 -15.19 -5.82
C LEU A 43 0.20 -14.97 -5.54
N ILE A 44 0.86 -14.19 -6.40
CA ILE A 44 2.28 -13.92 -6.26
C ILE A 44 2.44 -12.73 -5.29
N ILE A 45 3.00 -12.96 -4.10
CA ILE A 45 3.39 -11.89 -3.16
C ILE A 45 4.73 -11.32 -3.57
N PHE A 46 4.75 -10.63 -4.70
CA PHE A 46 5.98 -9.95 -5.11
C PHE A 46 5.74 -8.55 -5.65
N GLN A 47 4.55 -7.99 -5.46
CA GLN A 47 4.30 -6.58 -5.72
C GLN A 47 3.58 -6.03 -4.49
N GLY A 48 4.23 -5.13 -3.77
CA GLY A 48 3.54 -4.31 -2.78
C GLY A 48 2.52 -3.40 -3.47
N HIS A 49 1.96 -2.46 -2.71
CA HIS A 49 0.98 -1.52 -3.22
C HIS A 49 1.59 -0.56 -4.25
N LEU A 50 1.03 -0.53 -5.47
CA LEU A 50 1.36 0.49 -6.47
C LEU A 50 0.61 1.79 -6.17
N LEU A 51 1.35 2.80 -5.71
CA LEU A 51 0.77 4.06 -5.25
C LEU A 51 0.75 5.12 -6.35
N SER A 52 -0.40 5.81 -6.45
CA SER A 52 -0.53 6.99 -7.30
C SER A 52 0.00 8.21 -6.56
N GLY A 53 1.19 8.65 -6.93
CA GLY A 53 1.89 9.74 -6.26
C GLY A 53 3.37 9.81 -6.66
N PRO A 54 4.20 10.52 -5.89
CA PRO A 54 3.81 11.45 -4.82
C PRO A 54 3.29 12.78 -5.38
N ILE A 55 2.37 13.42 -4.65
CA ILE A 55 1.82 14.75 -4.99
C ILE A 55 2.52 15.81 -4.15
N GLN A 56 3.12 16.81 -4.80
CA GLN A 56 3.67 17.98 -4.09
C GLN A 56 2.56 19.00 -3.85
N VAL A 57 2.31 19.30 -2.59
CA VAL A 57 1.37 20.33 -2.15
C VAL A 57 2.10 21.66 -1.98
N LYS A 58 1.51 22.73 -2.48
CA LYS A 58 2.02 24.11 -2.40
C LYS A 58 0.95 25.06 -1.90
N ASP A 59 1.33 26.11 -1.17
CA ASP A 59 0.43 27.19 -0.79
C ASP A 59 0.02 28.07 -1.99
N SER A 60 -0.83 29.06 -1.77
CA SER A 60 -1.29 30.01 -2.80
C SER A 60 -0.16 30.86 -3.41
N ARG A 61 0.98 30.98 -2.72
CA ARG A 61 2.18 31.68 -3.17
C ARG A 61 3.19 30.74 -3.84
N GLY A 62 2.84 29.45 -3.96
CA GLY A 62 3.68 28.43 -4.58
C GLY A 62 4.76 27.83 -3.66
N VAL A 63 4.72 28.16 -2.37
CA VAL A 63 5.64 27.63 -1.35
C VAL A 63 5.24 26.18 -1.04
N PRO A 64 6.14 25.20 -1.21
CA PRO A 64 5.85 23.81 -0.86
C PRO A 64 5.53 23.64 0.63
N ALA A 65 4.67 22.68 0.96
CA ALA A 65 4.52 22.19 2.32
C ALA A 65 5.89 21.74 2.86
N LYS A 66 6.17 22.03 4.13
CA LYS A 66 7.47 21.77 4.78
C LYS A 66 7.32 20.80 5.95
N PRO A 67 8.44 20.17 6.39
CA PRO A 67 8.43 19.37 7.61
C PRO A 67 7.84 20.15 8.81
N GLY A 68 6.96 19.50 9.56
CA GLY A 68 6.22 20.08 10.67
C GLY A 68 4.85 20.67 10.29
N ASP A 69 4.55 20.86 9.00
CA ASP A 69 3.20 21.20 8.57
C ASP A 69 2.27 19.96 8.65
N LEU A 70 0.98 20.21 8.90
CA LEU A 70 -0.07 19.20 8.74
C LEU A 70 -0.74 19.35 7.37
N LEU A 71 -0.84 18.26 6.62
CA LEU A 71 -1.64 18.22 5.41
C LEU A 71 -3.04 17.73 5.76
N VAL A 72 -4.04 18.58 5.54
CA VAL A 72 -5.44 18.23 5.72
C VAL A 72 -6.03 17.81 4.39
N VAL A 73 -6.54 16.58 4.32
CA VAL A 73 -7.13 15.98 3.11
C VAL A 73 -8.60 15.63 3.38
N GLU A 74 -9.49 16.30 2.66
CA GLU A 74 -10.90 15.91 2.58
C GLU A 74 -11.11 14.87 1.48
N ILE A 75 -11.67 13.72 1.84
CA ILE A 75 -12.06 12.69 0.87
C ILE A 75 -13.41 13.07 0.27
N CYS A 76 -13.38 13.85 -0.83
CA CYS A 76 -14.58 14.36 -1.48
C CYS A 76 -15.46 13.25 -2.11
N ASN A 77 -14.84 12.23 -2.71
CA ASN A 77 -15.52 11.12 -3.36
C ASN A 77 -14.56 9.95 -3.62
N LEU A 78 -15.08 8.73 -3.68
CA LEU A 78 -14.35 7.50 -4.01
C LEU A 78 -15.26 6.56 -4.81
N GLY A 79 -14.68 5.75 -5.69
CA GLY A 79 -15.43 4.74 -6.44
C GLY A 79 -14.57 3.99 -7.45
N PRO A 80 -15.10 2.90 -8.04
CA PRO A 80 -14.45 2.21 -9.13
C PRO A 80 -14.41 3.08 -10.39
N LEU A 81 -13.47 2.76 -11.28
CA LEU A 81 -13.48 3.29 -12.65
C LEU A 81 -14.70 2.75 -13.41
N THR A 82 -15.28 3.60 -14.26
CA THR A 82 -16.33 3.17 -15.19
C THR A 82 -15.82 2.02 -16.07
N ALA A 83 -16.69 1.03 -16.32
CA ALA A 83 -16.37 -0.23 -16.99
C ALA A 83 -15.40 -1.16 -16.21
N ASN A 84 -15.08 -0.83 -14.96
CA ASN A 84 -14.27 -1.65 -14.04
C ASN A 84 -14.95 -1.81 -12.66
N GLU A 85 -16.28 -1.91 -12.66
CA GLU A 85 -17.15 -2.06 -11.48
C GLU A 85 -17.08 -3.48 -10.88
N TRP A 86 -15.87 -3.94 -10.58
CA TRP A 86 -15.64 -5.21 -9.92
C TRP A 86 -14.42 -5.15 -9.00
N GLY A 87 -14.41 -6.00 -7.97
CA GLY A 87 -13.33 -6.11 -6.99
C GLY A 87 -12.99 -7.55 -6.67
N VAL A 88 -12.02 -7.74 -5.79
CA VAL A 88 -11.59 -9.07 -5.34
C VAL A 88 -11.37 -9.07 -3.84
N THR A 89 -11.76 -10.16 -3.20
CA THR A 89 -11.22 -10.57 -1.90
C THR A 89 -10.33 -11.75 -2.14
N ALA A 90 -9.15 -11.78 -1.54
CA ALA A 90 -8.26 -12.92 -1.60
C ALA A 90 -7.79 -13.30 -0.20
N THR A 91 -7.61 -14.59 0.03
CA THR A 91 -6.80 -15.09 1.14
C THR A 91 -5.53 -15.66 0.55
N TYR A 92 -4.40 -15.32 1.15
CA TYR A 92 -3.11 -15.85 0.74
C TYR A 92 -2.92 -17.28 1.26
N GLU A 93 -2.05 -18.03 0.59
CA GLU A 93 -1.61 -19.34 1.06
C GLU A 93 -0.71 -19.17 2.29
N ARG A 94 -0.75 -20.12 3.23
CA ARG A 94 -0.01 -20.03 4.49
C ARG A 94 1.48 -19.78 4.31
N GLU A 95 2.11 -20.50 3.38
CA GLU A 95 3.56 -20.42 3.11
C GLU A 95 3.95 -19.24 2.20
N ASN A 96 2.96 -18.48 1.75
CA ASN A 96 3.16 -17.35 0.86
C ASN A 96 2.25 -16.22 1.36
N GLY A 97 2.69 -15.55 2.43
CA GLY A 97 2.05 -14.42 3.13
C GLY A 97 1.09 -14.83 4.24
N GLY A 98 0.14 -15.71 3.91
CA GLY A 98 -0.93 -16.14 4.80
C GLY A 98 -1.84 -14.99 5.27
N GLY A 99 -2.43 -15.15 6.44
CA GLY A 99 -3.32 -14.17 7.03
C GLY A 99 -3.69 -14.53 8.46
N PHE A 100 -4.74 -13.89 8.99
CA PHE A 100 -5.18 -14.10 10.37
C PHE A 100 -5.69 -15.52 10.63
N LEU A 101 -6.47 -16.10 9.70
CA LEU A 101 -7.07 -17.45 9.85
C LEU A 101 -6.32 -18.53 9.07
N THR A 102 -5.03 -18.33 8.81
CA THR A 102 -4.27 -19.19 7.88
C THR A 102 -4.12 -20.64 8.36
N ASP A 103 -4.23 -20.89 9.66
CA ASP A 103 -4.18 -22.25 10.22
C ASP A 103 -5.47 -23.03 9.95
N HIS A 104 -6.60 -22.34 9.79
CA HIS A 104 -7.88 -22.92 9.45
C HIS A 104 -8.14 -22.96 7.95
N SER A 105 -7.57 -22.02 7.20
CA SER A 105 -7.70 -21.91 5.74
C SER A 105 -6.31 -21.72 5.12
N PRO A 106 -5.50 -22.80 5.03
CA PRO A 106 -4.10 -22.70 4.61
C PRO A 106 -3.92 -22.48 3.11
N CYS A 107 -4.93 -22.81 2.31
CA CYS A 107 -4.90 -22.66 0.86
C CYS A 107 -5.32 -21.25 0.43
N ALA A 108 -4.66 -20.73 -0.61
CA ALA A 108 -5.10 -19.50 -1.26
C ALA A 108 -6.53 -19.63 -1.79
N SER A 109 -7.34 -18.59 -1.58
CA SER A 109 -8.73 -18.52 -2.09
C SER A 109 -9.03 -17.12 -2.62
N LYS A 110 -10.07 -16.99 -3.45
CA LYS A 110 -10.52 -15.69 -3.95
C LYS A 110 -12.03 -15.62 -4.17
N ALA A 111 -12.62 -14.46 -3.88
CA ALA A 111 -13.98 -14.10 -4.24
C ALA A 111 -13.95 -12.87 -5.18
N ILE A 112 -14.74 -12.89 -6.25
CA ILE A 112 -14.84 -11.78 -7.21
C ILE A 112 -16.17 -11.09 -6.94
N TRP A 113 -16.12 -9.77 -6.76
CA TRP A 113 -17.25 -8.93 -6.44
C TRP A 113 -17.64 -8.10 -7.64
N HIS A 114 -18.93 -8.02 -7.94
CA HIS A 114 -19.49 -7.07 -8.90
C HIS A 114 -20.15 -5.93 -8.15
N PHE A 115 -19.93 -4.70 -8.61
CA PHE A 115 -20.47 -3.50 -8.00
C PHE A 115 -21.67 -2.97 -8.79
N GLU A 116 -22.76 -2.72 -8.10
CA GLU A 116 -23.98 -2.14 -8.64
C GLU A 116 -24.32 -0.89 -7.84
N GLY A 117 -23.94 0.28 -8.38
CA GLY A 117 -23.96 1.53 -7.61
C GLY A 117 -23.08 1.42 -6.37
N ILE A 118 -23.69 1.49 -5.18
CA ILE A 118 -22.99 1.33 -3.89
C ILE A 118 -22.99 -0.11 -3.38
N PHE A 119 -23.68 -1.05 -4.03
CA PHE A 119 -23.81 -2.42 -3.54
C PHE A 119 -22.77 -3.35 -4.16
N ALA A 120 -22.41 -4.41 -3.44
CA ALA A 120 -21.54 -5.47 -3.89
C ALA A 120 -22.20 -6.85 -3.74
N GLN A 121 -21.98 -7.71 -4.73
CA GLN A 121 -22.35 -9.14 -4.69
C GLN A 121 -21.27 -10.02 -5.33
N SER A 122 -21.23 -11.29 -4.93
CA SER A 122 -20.30 -12.26 -5.50
C SER A 122 -21.02 -13.53 -5.93
N ARG A 123 -20.75 -13.99 -7.15
CA ARG A 123 -21.17 -15.32 -7.60
C ARG A 123 -20.57 -16.46 -6.77
N HIS A 124 -19.48 -16.20 -6.04
CA HIS A 124 -18.82 -17.20 -5.19
C HIS A 124 -19.44 -17.27 -3.79
N ILE A 125 -20.26 -16.28 -3.41
CA ILE A 125 -20.93 -16.22 -2.09
C ILE A 125 -22.41 -15.90 -2.33
N PRO A 126 -23.24 -16.90 -2.69
CA PRO A 126 -24.64 -16.69 -3.02
C PRO A 126 -25.44 -16.13 -1.85
N GLY A 127 -26.42 -15.28 -2.15
CA GLY A 127 -27.31 -14.67 -1.15
C GLY A 127 -26.72 -13.46 -0.41
N VAL A 128 -25.48 -13.05 -0.73
CA VAL A 128 -24.84 -11.87 -0.13
C VAL A 128 -24.92 -10.67 -1.08
N TYR A 129 -25.61 -9.63 -0.63
CA TYR A 129 -25.74 -8.33 -1.28
C TYR A 129 -25.71 -7.24 -0.22
N PHE A 130 -24.71 -6.36 -0.25
CA PHE A 130 -24.51 -5.36 0.82
C PHE A 130 -23.97 -4.04 0.29
N PRO A 131 -24.24 -2.92 0.98
CA PRO A 131 -23.66 -1.63 0.63
C PRO A 131 -22.16 -1.58 1.00
N GLY A 132 -21.34 -1.14 0.07
CA GLY A 132 -19.91 -0.95 0.24
C GLY A 132 -19.59 0.26 1.10
N LEU A 133 -18.70 0.07 2.07
CA LEU A 133 -18.07 1.16 2.81
C LEU A 133 -16.75 1.51 2.11
N ILE A 134 -16.82 2.33 1.06
CA ILE A 134 -15.70 2.61 0.16
C ILE A 134 -14.67 3.52 0.87
N HIS A 135 -13.43 3.05 1.01
CA HIS A 135 -12.33 3.73 1.68
C HIS A 135 -10.99 3.41 0.99
N PRO A 136 -9.95 4.25 1.13
CA PRO A 136 -8.59 3.87 0.76
C PRO A 136 -7.98 3.01 1.86
N GLY A 137 -7.41 1.85 1.50
CA GLY A 137 -6.60 1.07 2.44
C GLY A 137 -5.29 1.78 2.80
N LEU A 138 -4.74 2.50 1.81
CA LEU A 138 -3.43 3.16 1.91
C LEU A 138 -3.48 4.64 1.54
N ILE A 139 -3.12 5.50 2.49
CA ILE A 139 -2.90 6.94 2.29
C ILE A 139 -1.88 7.45 3.30
N GLY A 140 -0.96 8.31 2.86
CA GLY A 140 0.06 8.86 3.75
C GLY A 140 0.98 9.85 3.05
N THR A 141 1.89 10.43 3.82
CA THR A 141 2.93 11.34 3.33
C THR A 141 4.27 10.61 3.15
N ALA A 142 5.22 11.19 2.43
CA ALA A 142 6.57 10.63 2.39
C ALA A 142 7.25 10.79 3.77
N PRO A 143 7.98 9.78 4.28
CA PRO A 143 8.74 9.93 5.51
C PRO A 143 9.92 10.90 5.33
N SER A 144 10.41 11.45 6.43
CA SER A 144 11.76 12.03 6.47
C SER A 144 12.82 10.92 6.40
N HIS A 145 14.06 11.29 6.10
CA HIS A 145 15.19 10.37 6.16
C HIS A 145 15.35 9.74 7.55
N GLU A 146 15.31 10.56 8.59
CA GLU A 146 15.42 10.10 9.98
C GLU A 146 14.34 9.06 10.32
N LEU A 147 13.09 9.29 9.87
CA LEU A 147 12.00 8.37 10.12
C LEU A 147 12.16 7.07 9.32
N LEU A 148 12.64 7.17 8.07
CA LEU A 148 12.94 6.01 7.24
C LEU A 148 14.06 5.15 7.85
N ASP A 149 15.10 5.77 8.41
CA ASP A 149 16.20 5.08 9.09
C ASP A 149 15.68 4.34 10.33
N ILE A 150 14.85 5.00 11.16
CA ILE A 150 14.21 4.38 12.33
C ILE A 150 13.38 3.15 11.91
N TRP A 151 12.63 3.24 10.81
CA TRP A 151 11.84 2.12 10.30
C TRP A 151 12.71 0.96 9.86
N ASN A 152 13.75 1.24 9.09
CA ASN A 152 14.65 0.22 8.58
C ASN A 152 15.44 -0.47 9.69
N GLU A 153 15.85 0.28 10.72
CA GLU A 153 16.56 -0.27 11.88
C GLU A 153 15.63 -1.21 12.68
N ARG A 154 14.48 -0.72 13.13
CA ARG A 154 13.55 -1.52 13.96
C ARG A 154 13.02 -2.75 13.23
N GLU A 155 12.77 -2.66 11.93
CA GLU A 155 12.28 -3.77 11.12
C GLU A 155 13.37 -4.81 10.84
N ARG A 156 14.62 -4.37 10.66
CA ARG A 156 15.76 -5.26 10.55
C ARG A 156 16.02 -6.00 11.86
N ASP A 157 15.93 -5.31 12.99
CA ASP A 157 16.07 -5.91 14.32
C ASP A 157 14.98 -6.96 14.55
N LEU A 158 13.74 -6.67 14.16
CA LEU A 158 12.63 -7.61 14.24
C LEU A 158 12.91 -8.90 13.43
N VAL A 159 13.39 -8.76 12.20
CA VAL A 159 13.77 -9.91 11.36
C VAL A 159 14.94 -10.69 11.97
N GLN A 160 15.95 -10.00 12.50
CA GLN A 160 17.12 -10.64 13.12
C GLN A 160 16.77 -11.41 14.41
N GLN A 161 15.85 -10.89 15.21
CA GLN A 161 15.38 -11.55 16.43
C GLN A 161 14.53 -12.79 16.13
N GLY A 162 13.87 -12.83 14.96
CA GLY A 162 13.11 -13.99 14.49
C GLY A 162 12.06 -14.43 15.52
N GLU A 163 11.98 -15.72 15.80
CA GLU A 163 11.02 -16.30 16.76
C GLU A 163 11.18 -15.81 18.21
N LYS A 164 12.33 -15.21 18.55
CA LYS A 164 12.55 -14.61 19.88
C LYS A 164 11.89 -13.25 20.04
N ALA A 165 11.49 -12.62 18.94
CA ALA A 165 10.68 -11.41 19.00
C ALA A 165 9.29 -11.75 19.55
N ILE A 166 8.84 -11.04 20.59
CA ILE A 166 7.48 -11.17 21.11
C ILE A 166 6.53 -10.60 20.05
N ALA A 167 6.01 -11.46 19.17
CA ALA A 167 4.93 -11.12 18.25
C ALA A 167 3.58 -11.44 18.90
N THR A 168 2.60 -10.55 18.72
CA THR A 168 1.24 -10.68 19.27
C THR A 168 0.51 -11.96 18.83
N ALA A 169 1.02 -12.64 17.80
CA ALA A 169 0.62 -13.97 17.41
C ALA A 169 1.81 -14.93 17.58
N ALA A 170 1.86 -15.62 18.71
CA ALA A 170 2.87 -16.64 19.01
C ALA A 170 2.82 -17.86 18.07
N ILE A 171 1.78 -17.95 17.22
CA ILE A 171 1.58 -19.00 16.21
C ILE A 171 1.84 -18.39 14.81
N ILE A 172 3.07 -17.92 14.58
CA ILE A 172 3.54 -17.51 13.24
C ILE A 172 4.89 -18.20 12.95
N HIS A 173 5.00 -19.47 13.32
CA HIS A 173 6.24 -20.27 13.33
C HIS A 173 7.04 -20.38 12.00
N ILE A 174 6.61 -19.75 10.89
CA ILE A 174 7.22 -19.96 9.56
C ILE A 174 7.33 -18.67 8.71
N ARG A 175 6.90 -17.49 9.20
CA ARG A 175 6.73 -16.31 8.30
C ARG A 175 7.69 -15.16 8.61
N PRO A 176 8.15 -14.42 7.59
CA PRO A 176 8.92 -13.20 7.80
C PRO A 176 8.04 -12.18 8.54
N LEU A 177 8.53 -11.68 9.68
CA LEU A 177 7.81 -10.74 10.55
C LEU A 177 7.58 -9.37 9.88
N THR A 178 8.44 -9.01 8.92
CA THR A 178 8.32 -7.83 8.05
C THR A 178 9.10 -8.07 6.76
N ALA A 179 8.83 -7.26 5.73
CA ALA A 179 9.53 -7.29 4.45
C ALA A 179 10.57 -6.16 4.41
N LEU A 180 11.85 -6.54 4.38
CA LEU A 180 12.96 -5.60 4.25
C LEU A 180 13.03 -5.00 2.83
N PRO A 181 13.73 -3.85 2.65
CA PRO A 181 13.97 -3.28 1.32
C PRO A 181 14.51 -4.33 0.35
N THR A 182 13.97 -4.33 -0.87
CA THR A 182 14.37 -5.28 -1.94
C THR A 182 14.41 -4.59 -3.29
N SER A 183 15.34 -5.00 -4.14
CA SER A 183 15.42 -4.56 -5.54
C SER A 183 14.42 -5.27 -6.45
N GLN A 184 13.91 -6.41 -6.02
CA GLN A 184 12.97 -7.19 -6.81
C GLN A 184 11.61 -6.49 -6.88
N ASN A 185 11.16 -6.20 -8.11
CA ASN A 185 9.86 -5.59 -8.40
C ASN A 185 9.61 -4.21 -7.75
N THR A 186 10.68 -3.49 -7.42
CA THR A 186 10.57 -2.14 -6.87
C THR A 186 10.34 -1.09 -7.97
N LEU A 187 9.34 -0.25 -7.76
CA LEU A 187 9.01 0.89 -8.63
C LEU A 187 9.22 2.21 -7.89
N LEU A 188 10.23 2.98 -8.30
CA LEU A 188 10.60 4.28 -7.69
C LEU A 188 10.08 5.48 -8.51
N GLY A 189 8.92 5.32 -9.15
CA GLY A 189 8.26 6.36 -9.94
C GLY A 189 9.08 6.82 -11.14
N LYS A 190 9.55 8.07 -11.12
CA LYS A 190 10.32 8.70 -12.22
C LYS A 190 11.80 8.35 -12.22
N ILE A 191 12.28 7.60 -11.22
CA ILE A 191 13.68 7.20 -11.13
C ILE A 191 13.88 5.95 -11.98
N GLU A 192 14.77 6.05 -12.96
CA GLU A 192 15.08 4.99 -13.91
C GLU A 192 15.83 3.83 -13.23
N ALA A 193 15.34 2.61 -13.46
CA ALA A 193 15.92 1.39 -12.91
C ALA A 193 17.36 1.14 -13.42
N GLY A 194 18.24 0.66 -12.54
CA GLY A 194 19.64 0.39 -12.87
C GLY A 194 20.56 1.61 -12.88
N THR A 195 20.05 2.81 -12.58
CA THR A 195 20.90 3.99 -12.33
C THR A 195 21.53 3.91 -10.93
N LEU A 196 22.68 4.57 -10.72
CA LEU A 196 23.33 4.65 -9.41
C LEU A 196 22.40 5.20 -8.30
N LEU A 197 21.53 6.15 -8.67
CA LEU A 197 20.55 6.71 -7.75
C LEU A 197 19.47 5.69 -7.38
N TRP A 198 19.00 4.91 -8.37
CA TRP A 198 18.04 3.84 -8.13
C TRP A 198 18.63 2.74 -7.24
N GLU A 199 19.86 2.31 -7.52
CA GLU A 199 20.57 1.30 -6.73
C GLU A 199 20.79 1.73 -5.29
N LYS A 200 20.95 3.04 -5.05
CA LYS A 200 21.07 3.58 -3.70
C LYS A 200 19.74 3.57 -2.96
N ILE A 201 18.69 4.13 -3.57
CA ILE A 201 17.38 4.27 -2.94
C ILE A 201 16.75 2.90 -2.66
N VAL A 202 16.95 1.93 -3.55
CA VAL A 202 16.31 0.62 -3.41
C VAL A 202 16.81 -0.17 -2.18
N GLN A 203 18.00 0.15 -1.67
CA GLN A 203 18.56 -0.49 -0.47
C GLN A 203 17.98 0.07 0.84
N GLU A 204 17.41 1.27 0.80
CA GLU A 204 16.86 1.98 1.97
C GLU A 204 15.34 2.20 1.87
N ALA A 205 14.74 1.98 0.70
CA ALA A 205 13.30 2.19 0.49
C ALA A 205 12.46 1.20 1.30
N ALA A 206 11.60 1.73 2.18
CA ALA A 206 10.68 0.92 2.96
C ALA A 206 9.53 0.37 2.10
N GLY A 207 9.15 -0.88 2.35
CA GLY A 207 7.96 -1.49 1.75
C GLY A 207 6.67 -0.82 2.22
N THR A 208 5.61 -0.92 1.42
CA THR A 208 4.30 -0.31 1.68
C THR A 208 3.34 -1.21 2.46
N VAL A 209 3.79 -2.34 2.99
CA VAL A 209 2.93 -3.33 3.66
C VAL A 209 2.43 -2.86 5.03
N PRO A 210 3.29 -2.42 5.97
CA PRO A 210 2.81 -2.00 7.28
C PRO A 210 2.37 -0.54 7.29
N ALA A 211 1.35 -0.24 8.11
CA ALA A 211 1.09 1.11 8.59
C ALA A 211 2.27 1.62 9.42
N ARG A 212 2.56 2.92 9.30
CA ARG A 212 3.61 3.60 10.08
C ARG A 212 3.14 5.00 10.48
N GLU A 213 4.03 5.77 11.09
CA GLU A 213 3.76 7.10 11.65
C GLU A 213 3.27 8.12 10.61
N ASN A 214 3.59 7.90 9.33
CA ASN A 214 3.13 8.73 8.21
C ASN A 214 1.73 8.34 7.68
N GLY A 215 1.06 7.39 8.34
CA GLY A 215 -0.12 6.70 7.82
C GLY A 215 0.30 5.46 7.02
N GLY A 216 0.16 5.51 5.70
CA GLY A 216 0.44 4.37 4.85
C GLY A 216 -0.70 3.36 4.93
N ASN A 217 -0.38 2.08 5.08
CA ASN A 217 -1.34 0.97 4.93
C ASN A 217 -2.11 0.70 6.22
N CYS A 218 -2.96 1.65 6.63
CA CYS A 218 -3.70 1.55 7.88
C CYS A 218 -4.97 0.68 7.79
N ASP A 219 -5.53 0.50 6.58
CA ASP A 219 -6.75 -0.28 6.35
C ASP A 219 -7.94 0.12 7.26
N ILE A 220 -8.09 1.43 7.50
CA ILE A 220 -9.15 1.99 8.34
C ILE A 220 -10.43 2.13 7.51
N LYS A 221 -11.37 1.20 7.68
CA LYS A 221 -12.67 1.20 6.96
C LYS A 221 -13.51 2.46 7.14
N ASN A 222 -13.27 3.22 8.20
CA ASN A 222 -13.98 4.46 8.52
C ASN A 222 -13.45 5.68 7.76
N LEU A 223 -12.37 5.53 7.00
CA LEU A 223 -11.79 6.58 6.17
C LEU A 223 -12.55 6.72 4.84
N ILE A 224 -13.78 7.20 4.92
CA ILE A 224 -14.75 7.19 3.82
C ILE A 224 -14.92 8.57 3.17
N LYS A 225 -15.77 8.64 2.16
CA LYS A 225 -16.26 9.91 1.62
C LYS A 225 -16.78 10.82 2.75
N GLY A 226 -16.28 12.06 2.78
CA GLY A 226 -16.60 13.07 3.78
C GLY A 226 -15.65 13.08 4.99
N SER A 227 -14.74 12.10 5.09
CA SER A 227 -13.71 12.10 6.13
C SER A 227 -12.62 13.14 5.84
N TRP A 228 -12.04 13.67 6.92
CA TRP A 228 -10.89 14.56 6.94
C TRP A 228 -9.75 13.85 7.65
N VAL A 229 -8.58 13.81 7.03
CA VAL A 229 -7.34 13.24 7.59
C VAL A 229 -6.17 14.19 7.46
#